data_AF-A0A2V9JM24-F1
#
_entry.id   AF-A0A2V9JM24-F1
#
_cell.length_a   1.000
_cell.length_b   1.000
_cell.length_c   1.000
_cell.angle_alpha   90.00
_cell.angle_beta   90.00
_cell.angle_gamma   90.00
#
_symmetry.space_group_name_H-M   'P 1'
#
loop_
_entity.id
_entity.type
_entity.pdbx_description
1 polymer ?
#
loop_
_entity_poly.entity_id
_entity_poly.type
_entity_poly.pdbx_seq_one_letter_code
_entity_poly.pdbx_strand_id
1 'polypeptide(L)'
;MVPVALSRGLRLLQCRRLAQSGQPGPLSLQRGREPHGLRVDRRGGPRVLHPPGAAQAVSLQTRLVLVVTAALVVSGALGFYVFESRNALRDESAGGALLISLFQAVTSRTAGFNTIDLSRLTNATLFMMILLMFVGASPGSTGGGIKTSTLGVLVAMARSRIRGEEGVHIFYRSVPSATVAKALSVLVLAFSLVTLAVAALAFVEIGTEPFPQSDKQFIEIFFEVVSAFGTVGLSTGITPRLSVLGKLILVLVMLVGRVGPLTVASAVGRLQARGKFRYAEENVMVG
;
A
#
# COMPACT_ATOMS: atom_id res chain seq x y z
N MET A 1 55.83 -10.44 -34.21
CA MET A 1 54.54 -11.04 -34.60
C MET A 1 53.40 -10.10 -34.22
N VAL A 2 53.10 -9.17 -35.12
CA VAL A 2 52.01 -8.16 -35.14
C VAL A 2 51.70 -8.05 -36.64
N PRO A 3 50.46 -8.12 -37.16
CA PRO A 3 49.35 -7.25 -36.76
C PRO A 3 47.92 -7.83 -36.86
N VAL A 4 47.13 -7.70 -35.79
CA VAL A 4 45.64 -7.69 -35.83
C VAL A 4 45.10 -6.24 -35.76
N ALA A 5 45.99 -5.23 -35.75
CA ALA A 5 45.64 -3.82 -35.61
C ALA A 5 45.13 -3.14 -36.90
N LEU A 6 45.31 -3.73 -38.09
CA LEU A 6 44.97 -3.08 -39.35
C LEU A 6 43.47 -3.15 -39.73
N SER A 7 42.70 -4.10 -39.19
CA SER A 7 41.29 -4.30 -39.58
C SER A 7 40.31 -3.37 -38.84
N ARG A 8 40.72 -2.79 -37.70
CA ARG A 8 39.92 -1.82 -36.94
C ARG A 8 40.07 -0.38 -37.46
N GLY A 9 41.22 -0.03 -38.04
CA GLY A 9 41.47 1.30 -38.62
C GLY A 9 40.61 1.60 -39.86
N LEU A 10 40.41 0.62 -40.75
CA LEU A 10 39.62 0.81 -41.97
C LEU A 10 38.11 0.97 -41.71
N ARG A 11 37.56 0.32 -40.67
CA ARG A 11 36.12 0.47 -40.33
C ARG A 11 35.80 1.85 -39.73
N LEU A 12 36.74 2.44 -38.99
CA LEU A 12 36.58 3.80 -38.45
C LEU A 12 36.70 4.88 -39.55
N LEU A 13 37.54 4.64 -40.57
CA LEU A 13 37.66 5.54 -41.73
C LEU A 13 36.44 5.49 -42.67
N GLN A 14 35.80 4.32 -42.82
CA GLN A 14 34.53 4.21 -43.58
C GLN A 14 33.34 4.86 -42.85
N CYS A 15 33.25 4.76 -41.52
CA CYS A 15 32.20 5.46 -40.77
C CYS A 15 32.35 6.99 -40.81
N ARG A 16 33.59 7.52 -40.86
CA ARG A 16 33.81 8.97 -40.98
C ARG A 16 33.46 9.53 -42.37
N ARG A 17 33.61 8.74 -43.45
CA ARG A 17 33.18 9.17 -44.80
C ARG A 17 31.66 9.19 -44.97
N LEU A 18 30.91 8.32 -44.28
CA LEU A 18 29.45 8.29 -44.34
C LEU A 18 28.78 9.39 -43.49
N ALA A 19 29.46 9.92 -42.48
CA ALA A 19 28.97 11.06 -41.69
C ALA A 19 29.11 12.42 -42.42
N GLN A 20 29.95 12.49 -43.46
CA GLN A 20 30.18 13.72 -44.23
C GLN A 20 29.32 13.84 -45.49
N SER A 21 28.61 12.79 -45.91
CA SER A 21 27.92 12.77 -47.21
C SER A 21 26.44 13.17 -47.18
N GLY A 22 25.88 13.61 -46.05
CA GLY A 22 24.58 14.29 -45.99
C GLY A 22 23.38 13.54 -46.62
N GLN A 23 23.46 12.23 -46.86
CA GLN A 23 22.38 11.46 -47.45
C GLN A 23 21.59 10.73 -46.37
N PRO A 24 20.25 10.93 -46.28
CA PRO A 24 19.41 10.15 -45.37
C PRO A 24 19.29 8.73 -45.92
N GLY A 25 20.06 7.81 -45.35
CA GLY A 25 19.88 6.37 -45.59
C GLY A 25 18.52 5.89 -45.04
N PRO A 26 17.88 4.88 -45.65
CA PRO A 26 16.57 4.42 -45.25
C PRO A 26 16.66 3.77 -43.86
N LEU A 27 16.25 4.50 -42.83
CA LEU A 27 15.96 3.99 -41.49
C LEU A 27 14.74 3.07 -41.59
N SER A 28 14.98 1.86 -42.08
CA SER A 28 14.06 0.74 -41.95
C SER A 28 13.89 0.47 -40.45
N LEU A 29 12.68 0.76 -39.97
CA LEU A 29 12.18 0.51 -38.61
C LEU A 29 12.24 -0.98 -38.28
N GLN A 30 13.41 -1.52 -37.95
CA GLN A 30 13.52 -2.86 -37.39
C GLN A 30 13.10 -2.84 -35.91
N ARG A 31 11.80 -3.01 -35.67
CA ARG A 31 11.25 -3.37 -34.35
C ARG A 31 11.73 -4.79 -34.00
N GLY A 32 12.75 -4.90 -33.16
CA GLY A 32 13.17 -6.18 -32.58
C GLY A 32 12.16 -6.66 -31.54
N ARG A 33 11.72 -7.93 -31.64
CA ARG A 33 10.99 -8.63 -30.58
C ARG A 33 12.00 -9.38 -29.69
N GLU A 34 11.91 -9.17 -28.39
CA GLU A 34 12.60 -9.97 -27.36
C GLU A 34 11.81 -11.28 -27.08
N PRO A 35 12.42 -12.32 -26.49
CA PRO A 35 11.83 -13.68 -26.34
C PRO A 35 10.53 -13.76 -25.50
N HIS A 36 10.04 -12.64 -24.96
CA HIS A 36 8.78 -12.55 -24.21
C HIS A 36 7.70 -11.70 -24.88
N GLY A 37 7.83 -11.41 -26.19
CA GLY A 37 6.78 -10.71 -26.96
C GLY A 37 6.69 -9.20 -26.71
N LEU A 38 7.61 -8.64 -25.93
CA LEU A 38 7.73 -7.21 -25.66
C LEU A 38 8.31 -6.49 -26.89
N ARG A 39 7.72 -5.35 -27.27
CA ARG A 39 8.26 -4.48 -28.33
C ARG A 39 9.21 -3.46 -27.69
N VAL A 40 10.43 -3.38 -28.21
CA VAL A 40 11.45 -2.40 -27.79
C VAL A 40 11.45 -1.24 -28.77
N ASP A 41 11.25 -0.01 -28.29
CA ASP A 41 11.57 1.18 -29.08
C ASP A 41 13.09 1.45 -29.01
N ARG A 42 13.74 1.57 -30.18
CA ARG A 42 15.19 1.76 -30.34
C ARG A 42 15.56 3.18 -30.76
N ARG A 43 14.73 4.18 -30.48
CA ARG A 43 15.13 5.59 -30.65
C ARG A 43 15.97 6.06 -29.47
N GLY A 44 17.31 6.00 -29.57
CA GLY A 44 18.31 6.83 -28.87
C GLY A 44 18.17 7.17 -27.36
N GLY A 45 17.20 6.59 -26.65
CA GLY A 45 16.80 6.89 -25.28
C GLY A 45 16.48 5.58 -24.54
N PRO A 46 15.94 5.66 -23.31
CA PRO A 46 15.71 4.47 -22.49
C PRO A 46 14.81 3.46 -23.21
N ARG A 47 15.18 2.17 -23.17
CA ARG A 47 14.42 1.08 -23.80
C ARG A 47 13.03 0.97 -23.15
N VAL A 48 12.02 1.56 -23.77
CA VAL A 48 10.63 1.42 -23.33
C VAL A 48 10.11 0.07 -23.82
N LEU A 49 9.87 -0.84 -22.88
CA LEU A 49 9.22 -2.12 -23.13
C LEU A 49 7.71 -1.90 -23.16
N HIS A 50 7.10 -2.02 -24.33
CA HIS A 50 5.65 -2.03 -24.42
C HIS A 50 5.13 -3.45 -24.18
N PRO A 51 4.07 -3.61 -23.35
CA PRO A 51 3.43 -4.90 -23.17
C PRO A 51 3.01 -5.48 -24.53
N PRO A 52 2.99 -6.82 -24.69
CA PRO A 52 2.51 -7.46 -25.92
C PRO A 52 1.09 -6.96 -26.22
N GLY A 53 0.81 -6.64 -27.49
CA GLY A 53 -0.37 -5.92 -27.98
C GLY A 53 -1.73 -6.60 -27.83
N ALA A 54 -2.02 -7.19 -26.67
CA ALA A 54 -3.38 -7.45 -26.24
C ALA A 54 -3.91 -6.14 -25.64
N ALA A 55 -4.97 -5.60 -26.24
CA ALA A 55 -5.79 -4.58 -25.60
C ALA A 55 -6.21 -5.10 -24.22
N GLN A 56 -5.53 -4.67 -23.15
CA GLN A 56 -5.92 -5.04 -21.80
C GLN A 56 -7.18 -4.25 -21.49
N ALA A 57 -8.32 -4.95 -21.42
CA ALA A 57 -9.63 -4.37 -21.16
C ALA A 57 -9.78 -3.69 -19.78
N VAL A 58 -8.74 -3.75 -18.92
CA VAL A 58 -8.81 -3.31 -17.52
C VAL A 58 -7.62 -2.42 -17.17
N SER A 59 -7.89 -1.30 -16.50
CA SER A 59 -6.87 -0.34 -16.07
C SER A 59 -5.88 -0.95 -15.07
N LEU A 60 -4.64 -0.41 -14.99
CA LEU A 60 -3.63 -0.84 -14.02
C LEU A 60 -4.15 -0.74 -12.58
N GLN A 61 -4.88 0.35 -12.28
CA GLN A 61 -5.47 0.60 -10.96
C GLN A 61 -6.50 -0.46 -10.61
N THR A 62 -7.41 -0.78 -11.53
CA THR A 62 -8.44 -1.80 -11.32
C THR A 62 -7.80 -3.17 -11.09
N ARG A 63 -6.81 -3.55 -11.91
CA ARG A 63 -6.10 -4.82 -11.75
C ARG A 63 -5.37 -4.91 -10.40
N LEU A 64 -4.69 -3.83 -9.99
CA LEU A 64 -4.01 -3.77 -8.71
C LEU A 64 -4.98 -3.90 -7.54
N VAL A 65 -6.08 -3.15 -7.58
CA VAL A 65 -7.11 -3.17 -6.54
C VAL A 65 -7.70 -4.57 -6.37
N LEU A 66 -8.03 -5.26 -7.47
CA LEU A 66 -8.61 -6.59 -7.44
C LEU A 66 -7.63 -7.62 -6.83
N VAL A 67 -6.37 -7.60 -7.25
CA VAL A 67 -5.35 -8.53 -6.74
C VAL A 67 -5.09 -8.30 -5.25
N VAL A 68 -4.91 -7.05 -4.83
CA VAL A 68 -4.67 -6.71 -3.41
C VAL A 68 -5.88 -7.06 -2.56
N THR A 69 -7.09 -6.76 -3.04
CA THR A 69 -8.34 -7.09 -2.34
C THR A 69 -8.51 -8.59 -2.17
N ALA A 70 -8.33 -9.37 -3.25
CA ALA A 70 -8.44 -10.82 -3.19
C ALA A 70 -7.41 -11.41 -2.22
N ALA A 71 -6.17 -10.93 -2.28
CA ALA A 71 -5.11 -11.38 -1.36
C ALA A 71 -5.48 -11.11 0.10
N LEU A 72 -5.92 -9.90 0.44
CA LEU A 72 -6.30 -9.52 1.81
C LEU A 72 -7.51 -10.31 2.33
N VAL A 73 -8.53 -10.50 1.49
CA VAL A 73 -9.73 -11.28 1.89
C VAL A 73 -9.38 -12.74 2.12
N VAL A 74 -8.62 -13.36 1.21
CA VAL A 74 -8.25 -14.78 1.34
C VAL A 74 -7.33 -14.97 2.54
N SER A 75 -6.30 -14.13 2.71
CA SER A 75 -5.39 -14.23 3.86
C SER A 75 -6.11 -13.95 5.17
N GLY A 76 -7.00 -12.96 5.19
CA GLY A 76 -7.80 -12.61 6.36
C GLY A 76 -8.77 -13.71 6.76
N ALA A 77 -9.48 -14.30 5.79
CA ALA A 77 -10.43 -15.38 6.05
C ALA A 77 -9.70 -16.64 6.52
N LEU A 78 -8.58 -16.98 5.90
CA LEU A 78 -7.76 -18.12 6.32
C LEU A 78 -7.20 -17.91 7.73
N GLY A 79 -6.64 -16.73 8.01
CA GLY A 79 -6.10 -16.41 9.33
C GLY A 79 -7.18 -16.42 10.41
N PHE A 80 -8.36 -15.86 10.12
CA PHE A 80 -9.52 -15.88 11.03
C PHE A 80 -9.94 -17.31 11.35
N TYR A 81 -10.11 -18.14 10.30
CA TYR A 81 -10.48 -19.54 10.45
C TYR A 81 -9.47 -20.31 11.32
N VAL A 82 -8.18 -20.14 11.05
CA VAL A 82 -7.12 -20.84 11.79
C VAL A 82 -7.09 -20.41 13.26
N PHE A 83 -7.10 -19.10 13.53
CA PHE A 83 -6.97 -18.58 14.90
C PHE A 83 -8.21 -18.83 15.76
N GLU A 84 -9.41 -18.83 15.17
CA GLU A 84 -10.67 -19.02 15.91
C GLU A 84 -11.26 -20.44 15.83
N SER A 85 -10.62 -21.35 15.09
CA SER A 85 -11.05 -22.77 14.98
C SER A 85 -11.26 -23.47 16.32
N ARG A 86 -10.53 -23.05 17.36
CA ARG A 86 -10.61 -23.61 18.72
C ARG A 86 -11.35 -22.71 19.72
N ASN A 87 -11.85 -21.57 19.27
CA ASN A 87 -12.51 -20.57 20.11
C ASN A 87 -13.87 -20.21 19.50
N ALA A 88 -14.02 -19.07 18.83
CA ALA A 88 -15.33 -18.59 18.36
C ALA A 88 -15.99 -19.46 17.27
N LEU A 89 -15.22 -20.30 16.57
CA LEU A 89 -15.73 -21.19 15.52
C LEU A 89 -15.87 -22.66 15.96
N ARG A 90 -15.61 -22.96 17.24
CA ARG A 90 -15.53 -24.34 17.73
C ARG A 90 -16.82 -25.13 17.53
N ASP A 91 -17.96 -24.49 17.78
CA ASP A 91 -19.28 -25.13 17.76
C ASP A 91 -20.00 -24.92 16.42
N GLU A 92 -19.33 -24.28 15.45
CA GLU A 92 -19.89 -23.99 14.14
C GLU A 92 -19.70 -25.16 13.17
N SER A 93 -20.70 -25.36 12.30
CA SER A 93 -20.54 -26.27 11.17
C SER A 93 -19.39 -25.82 10.26
N ALA A 94 -18.73 -26.74 9.55
CA ALA A 94 -17.61 -26.38 8.67
C ALA A 94 -17.98 -25.29 7.63
N GLY A 95 -19.21 -25.33 7.10
CA GLY A 95 -19.75 -24.29 6.22
C GLY A 95 -19.99 -22.96 6.94
N GLY A 96 -20.56 -23.00 8.15
CA GLY A 96 -20.76 -21.82 9.00
C GLY A 96 -19.44 -21.14 9.36
N ALA A 97 -18.45 -21.92 9.79
CA ALA A 97 -17.13 -21.43 10.13
C ALA A 97 -16.43 -20.74 8.93
N LEU A 98 -16.56 -21.31 7.73
CA LEU A 98 -16.03 -20.71 6.50
C LEU A 98 -16.71 -19.38 6.17
N LEU A 99 -18.04 -19.34 6.24
CA LEU A 99 -18.84 -18.13 5.97
C LEU A 99 -18.54 -17.03 6.99
N ILE A 100 -18.47 -17.35 8.28
CA ILE A 100 -18.11 -16.39 9.33
C ILE A 100 -16.71 -15.84 9.08
N SER A 101 -15.74 -16.71 8.79
CA SER A 101 -14.36 -16.30 8.52
C SER A 101 -14.25 -15.38 7.31
N LEU A 102 -14.94 -15.72 6.21
CA LEU A 102 -14.99 -14.89 5.02
C LEU A 102 -15.69 -13.55 5.30
N PHE A 103 -16.80 -13.58 6.02
CA PHE A 103 -17.55 -12.37 6.38
C PHE A 103 -16.69 -11.45 7.25
N GLN A 104 -15.95 -11.99 8.22
CA GLN A 104 -15.08 -11.22 9.08
C GLN A 104 -13.91 -10.57 8.32
N ALA A 105 -13.33 -11.27 7.35
CA ALA A 105 -12.30 -10.70 6.47
C ALA A 105 -12.82 -9.60 5.53
N VAL A 106 -14.10 -9.65 5.15
CA VAL A 106 -14.74 -8.62 4.33
C VAL A 106 -15.18 -7.43 5.19
N THR A 107 -15.79 -7.68 6.35
CA THR A 107 -16.36 -6.64 7.21
C THR A 107 -15.28 -5.75 7.83
N SER A 108 -14.11 -6.32 8.14
CA SER A 108 -12.92 -5.58 8.59
C SER A 108 -12.41 -4.59 7.54
N ARG A 109 -12.90 -4.65 6.29
CA ARG A 109 -12.58 -3.67 5.23
C ARG A 109 -13.73 -2.70 5.01
N THR A 110 -14.11 -2.04 6.08
CA THR A 110 -15.06 -0.92 6.13
C THR A 110 -16.53 -1.22 5.86
N ALA A 111 -17.02 -2.39 6.30
CA ALA A 111 -18.47 -2.65 6.30
C ALA A 111 -19.11 -2.44 7.68
N GLY A 112 -18.41 -2.82 8.76
CA GLY A 112 -18.85 -2.53 10.14
C GLY A 112 -19.98 -3.42 10.66
N PHE A 113 -20.29 -4.51 9.96
CA PHE A 113 -21.30 -5.48 10.40
C PHE A 113 -20.66 -6.58 11.26
N ASN A 114 -21.29 -6.90 12.38
CA ASN A 114 -20.90 -7.98 13.27
C ASN A 114 -21.80 -9.20 13.08
N THR A 115 -21.20 -10.34 12.76
CA THR A 115 -21.87 -11.66 12.77
C THR A 115 -21.64 -12.44 14.06
N ILE A 116 -20.58 -12.11 14.79
CA ILE A 116 -20.19 -12.73 16.06
C ILE A 116 -19.72 -11.64 17.03
N ASP A 117 -19.69 -11.97 18.31
CA ASP A 117 -19.23 -11.08 19.37
C ASP A 117 -17.70 -10.93 19.35
N LEU A 118 -17.21 -9.75 18.93
CA LEU A 118 -15.78 -9.45 18.81
C LEU A 118 -15.06 -9.40 20.16
N SER A 119 -15.77 -9.17 21.27
CA SER A 119 -15.16 -9.12 22.61
C SER A 119 -14.57 -10.47 23.04
N ARG A 120 -15.08 -11.57 22.46
CA ARG A 120 -14.70 -12.95 22.79
C ARG A 120 -13.56 -13.49 21.92
N LEU A 121 -13.11 -12.71 20.94
CA LEU A 121 -12.03 -13.13 20.05
C LEU A 121 -10.68 -13.19 20.75
N THR A 122 -9.79 -14.02 20.23
CA THR A 122 -8.42 -14.11 20.72
C THR A 122 -7.64 -12.85 20.35
N ASN A 123 -6.59 -12.53 21.13
CA ASN A 123 -5.74 -11.36 20.86
C ASN A 123 -5.06 -11.46 19.48
N ALA A 124 -4.73 -12.67 19.03
CA ALA A 124 -4.16 -12.93 17.71
C ALA A 124 -5.14 -12.53 16.60
N THR A 125 -6.42 -12.92 16.72
CA THR A 125 -7.46 -12.55 15.76
C THR A 125 -7.73 -11.05 15.77
N LEU A 126 -7.83 -10.42 16.95
CA LEU A 126 -8.01 -8.97 17.06
C LEU A 126 -6.85 -8.21 16.41
N PHE A 127 -5.60 -8.63 16.66
CA PHE A 127 -4.42 -8.03 16.04
C PHE A 127 -4.41 -8.21 14.52
N MET A 128 -4.76 -9.38 14.02
CA MET A 128 -4.90 -9.61 12.58
C MET A 128 -5.99 -8.72 11.96
N MET A 129 -7.16 -8.61 12.61
CA MET A 129 -8.24 -7.73 12.18
C MET A 129 -7.79 -6.27 12.16
N ILE A 130 -7.00 -5.83 13.14
CA ILE A 130 -6.39 -4.49 13.17
C ILE A 130 -5.54 -4.24 11.92
N LEU A 131 -4.68 -5.19 11.52
CA LEU A 131 -3.87 -5.06 10.31
C LEU A 131 -4.73 -4.96 9.04
N LEU A 132 -5.81 -5.74 8.97
CA LEU A 132 -6.77 -5.68 7.86
C LEU A 132 -7.53 -4.35 7.83
N MET A 133 -7.96 -3.84 8.99
CA MET A 133 -8.68 -2.57 9.12
C MET A 133 -7.82 -1.35 8.78
N PHE A 134 -6.53 -1.41 9.12
CA PHE A 134 -5.58 -0.35 8.78
C PHE A 134 -5.46 -0.17 7.26
N VAL A 135 -5.54 -1.27 6.50
CA VAL A 135 -5.63 -1.27 5.04
C VAL A 135 -7.10 -1.29 4.62
N GLY A 136 -7.71 -0.10 4.60
CA GLY A 136 -9.12 0.08 4.30
C GLY A 136 -9.48 -0.05 2.82
N ALA A 137 -10.38 0.81 2.36
CA ALA A 137 -11.00 0.67 1.05
C ALA A 137 -10.09 1.10 -0.12
N SER A 138 -10.52 0.78 -1.34
CA SER A 138 -9.81 1.18 -2.55
C SER A 138 -9.97 2.68 -2.88
N PRO A 139 -9.10 3.26 -3.71
CA PRO A 139 -9.24 4.66 -4.14
C PRO A 139 -10.58 4.91 -4.84
N GLY A 140 -11.19 6.07 -4.59
CA GLY A 140 -12.52 6.42 -5.10
C GLY A 140 -13.70 5.77 -4.35
N SER A 141 -13.42 4.96 -3.33
CA SER A 141 -14.44 4.40 -2.44
C SER A 141 -14.79 5.36 -1.30
N THR A 142 -15.88 5.04 -0.59
CA THR A 142 -16.32 5.71 0.63
C THR A 142 -15.47 5.33 1.84
N GLY A 143 -14.92 4.12 1.93
CA GLY A 143 -14.18 3.68 3.12
C GLY A 143 -12.86 4.44 3.38
N GLY A 144 -12.50 4.60 4.66
CA GLY A 144 -11.29 5.28 5.14
C GLY A 144 -10.04 4.39 5.15
N GLY A 145 -9.07 4.74 5.99
CA GLY A 145 -7.82 4.00 6.17
C GLY A 145 -6.80 4.17 5.04
N ILE A 146 -5.72 3.38 5.10
CA ILE A 146 -4.73 3.33 4.01
C ILE A 146 -5.34 2.59 2.83
N LYS A 147 -5.35 3.24 1.67
CA LYS A 147 -5.92 2.66 0.46
C LYS A 147 -5.15 1.43 -0.01
N THR A 148 -5.86 0.45 -0.55
CA THR A 148 -5.26 -0.79 -1.12
C THR A 148 -4.20 -0.51 -2.19
N SER A 149 -4.35 0.56 -2.97
CA SER A 149 -3.33 0.97 -3.95
C SER A 149 -2.03 1.41 -3.30
N THR A 150 -2.10 2.09 -2.14
CA THR A 150 -0.93 2.53 -1.38
C THR A 150 -0.15 1.30 -0.90
N LEU A 151 -0.85 0.32 -0.32
CA LEU A 151 -0.24 -0.95 0.05
C LEU A 151 0.40 -1.64 -1.17
N GLY A 152 -0.31 -1.73 -2.29
CA GLY A 152 0.20 -2.36 -3.50
C GLY A 152 1.48 -1.71 -4.04
N VAL A 153 1.56 -0.36 -4.01
CA VAL A 153 2.76 0.38 -4.41
C VAL A 153 3.92 0.14 -3.44
N LEU A 154 3.66 0.12 -2.13
CA LEU A 154 4.70 -0.09 -1.11
C LEU A 154 5.26 -1.52 -1.15
N VAL A 155 4.40 -2.52 -1.35
CA VAL A 155 4.83 -3.92 -1.53
C VAL A 155 5.66 -4.06 -2.80
N ALA A 156 5.25 -3.43 -3.90
CA ALA A 156 6.03 -3.43 -5.13
C ALA A 156 7.38 -2.73 -4.95
N MET A 157 7.41 -1.61 -4.22
CA MET A 157 8.65 -0.91 -3.87
C MET A 157 9.59 -1.81 -3.06
N ALA A 158 9.11 -2.43 -1.98
CA ALA A 158 9.91 -3.33 -1.16
C ALA A 158 10.48 -4.49 -1.99
N ARG A 159 9.65 -5.10 -2.85
CA ARG A 159 10.07 -6.17 -3.76
C ARG A 159 11.15 -5.74 -4.74
N SER A 160 10.99 -4.58 -5.39
CA SER A 160 11.98 -4.05 -6.33
C SER A 160 13.31 -3.74 -5.63
N ARG A 161 13.27 -3.20 -4.41
CA ARG A 161 14.48 -2.94 -3.61
C ARG A 161 15.22 -4.22 -3.20
N ILE A 162 14.50 -5.25 -2.75
CA ILE A 162 15.10 -6.55 -2.43
C ILE A 162 15.76 -7.20 -3.66
N ARG A 163 15.23 -6.92 -4.87
CA ARG A 163 15.77 -7.43 -6.13
C ARG A 163 16.89 -6.57 -6.73
N GLY A 164 17.22 -5.43 -6.12
CA GLY A 164 18.19 -4.48 -6.67
C GLY A 164 17.72 -3.77 -7.94
N GLU A 165 16.41 -3.67 -8.17
CA GLU A 165 15.85 -2.94 -9.32
C GLU A 165 15.88 -1.43 -9.06
N GLU A 166 16.32 -0.63 -10.04
CA GLU A 166 16.40 0.84 -9.94
C GLU A 166 15.00 1.51 -9.91
N GLY A 167 13.98 0.84 -10.45
CA GLY A 167 12.61 1.34 -10.57
C GLY A 167 11.59 0.44 -9.88
N VAL A 168 10.46 1.03 -9.49
CA VAL A 168 9.31 0.26 -9.00
C VAL A 168 8.41 -0.11 -10.18
N HIS A 169 8.19 -1.41 -10.38
CA HIS A 169 7.41 -1.92 -11.50
C HIS A 169 6.21 -2.75 -11.02
N ILE A 170 5.04 -2.52 -11.62
CA ILE A 170 3.79 -3.23 -11.33
C ILE A 170 3.14 -3.64 -12.66
N PHE A 171 2.84 -4.93 -12.83
CA PHE A 171 2.23 -5.50 -14.05
C PHE A 171 2.88 -5.00 -15.36
N TYR A 172 4.21 -5.01 -15.43
CA TYR A 172 5.00 -4.51 -16.58
C TYR A 172 4.87 -3.01 -16.85
N ARG A 173 4.54 -2.20 -15.83
CA ARG A 173 4.51 -0.73 -15.91
C ARG A 173 5.33 -0.12 -14.77
N SER A 174 6.09 0.93 -15.09
CA SER A 174 6.86 1.68 -14.09
C SER A 174 5.97 2.64 -13.31
N VAL A 175 6.18 2.71 -12.00
CA VAL A 175 5.50 3.65 -11.11
C VAL A 175 6.37 4.89 -10.93
N PRO A 176 5.84 6.12 -11.10
CA PRO A 176 6.61 7.34 -10.87
C PRO A 176 7.12 7.44 -9.43
N SER A 177 8.36 7.91 -9.25
CA SER A 177 8.98 8.08 -7.93
C SER A 177 8.17 9.00 -7.01
N ALA A 178 7.54 10.04 -7.56
CA ALA A 178 6.63 10.93 -6.82
C ALA A 178 5.41 10.18 -6.24
N THR A 179 4.89 9.17 -6.94
CA THR A 179 3.79 8.33 -6.45
C THR A 179 4.25 7.41 -5.32
N VAL A 180 5.46 6.85 -5.44
CA VAL A 180 6.08 6.02 -4.39
C VAL A 180 6.32 6.85 -3.13
N ALA A 181 6.92 8.05 -3.27
CA ALA A 181 7.14 8.97 -2.17
C ALA A 181 5.81 9.36 -1.49
N LYS A 182 4.78 9.69 -2.28
CA LYS A 182 3.44 9.99 -1.76
C LYS A 182 2.86 8.81 -0.96
N ALA A 183 3.01 7.58 -1.46
CA ALA A 183 2.54 6.38 -0.77
C ALA A 183 3.25 6.18 0.59
N LEU A 184 4.56 6.41 0.62
CA LEU A 184 5.36 6.34 1.85
C LEU A 184 4.96 7.44 2.84
N SER A 185 4.76 8.68 2.38
CA SER A 185 4.27 9.77 3.23
C SER A 185 2.91 9.42 3.84
N VAL A 186 1.96 8.90 3.05
CA VAL A 186 0.65 8.47 3.57
C VAL A 186 0.81 7.41 4.66
N LEU A 187 1.69 6.42 4.46
CA LEU A 187 1.94 5.37 5.46
C LEU A 187 2.48 5.96 6.77
N VAL A 188 3.52 6.80 6.68
CA VAL A 188 4.15 7.42 7.87
C VAL A 188 3.13 8.28 8.61
N LEU A 189 2.38 9.14 7.91
CA LEU A 189 1.37 9.98 8.55
C LEU A 189 0.26 9.17 9.20
N ALA A 190 -0.25 8.12 8.54
CA ALA A 190 -1.27 7.25 9.09
C ALA A 190 -0.78 6.51 10.33
N PHE A 191 0.44 5.96 10.28
CA PHE A 191 1.03 5.25 11.40
C PHE A 191 1.26 6.18 12.61
N SER A 192 1.81 7.37 12.38
CA SER A 192 1.99 8.38 13.43
C SER A 192 0.67 8.82 14.04
N LEU A 193 -0.35 9.08 13.22
CA LEU A 193 -1.69 9.45 13.70
C LEU A 193 -2.29 8.36 14.58
N VAL A 194 -2.30 7.11 14.12
CA VAL A 194 -2.86 5.98 14.88
C VAL A 194 -2.10 5.78 16.19
N THR A 195 -0.76 5.83 16.15
CA THR A 195 0.07 5.66 17.35
C THR A 195 -0.20 6.75 18.39
N LEU A 196 -0.27 8.01 17.96
CA LEU A 196 -0.59 9.14 18.84
C LEU A 196 -2.01 9.04 19.40
N ALA A 197 -2.98 8.63 18.58
CA ALA A 197 -4.36 8.44 19.02
C ALA A 197 -4.52 7.30 20.02
N VAL A 198 -3.82 6.18 19.83
CA VAL A 198 -3.78 5.08 20.81
C VAL A 198 -3.17 5.56 22.11
N ALA A 199 -2.03 6.25 22.07
CA ALA A 199 -1.38 6.78 23.27
C ALA A 199 -2.28 7.80 24.00
N ALA A 200 -2.91 8.73 23.27
CA ALA A 200 -3.80 9.73 23.83
C ALA A 200 -5.05 9.10 24.46
N LEU A 201 -5.69 8.15 23.76
CA LEU A 201 -6.87 7.46 24.28
C LEU A 201 -6.52 6.62 25.50
N ALA A 202 -5.41 5.88 25.45
CA ALA A 202 -4.92 5.11 26.59
C ALA A 202 -4.62 5.99 27.80
N PHE A 203 -4.07 7.19 27.60
CA PHE A 203 -3.79 8.15 28.67
C PHE A 203 -5.07 8.74 29.29
N VAL A 204 -6.06 9.09 28.48
CA VAL A 204 -7.31 9.71 28.93
C VAL A 204 -8.21 8.72 29.69
N GLU A 205 -8.14 7.43 29.34
CA GLU A 205 -8.91 6.38 30.01
C GLU A 205 -8.20 5.80 31.26
N ILE A 206 -7.08 6.38 31.68
CA ILE A 206 -6.45 6.02 32.96
C ILE A 206 -7.33 6.50 34.11
N GLY A 207 -7.77 5.59 34.98
CA GLY A 207 -8.50 5.93 36.21
C GLY A 207 -9.96 6.33 36.00
N THR A 208 -10.53 6.09 34.81
CA THR A 208 -11.97 6.23 34.58
C THR A 208 -12.70 4.98 35.08
N GLU A 209 -13.51 5.14 36.14
CA GLU A 209 -14.37 4.11 36.78
C GLU A 209 -15.21 3.22 35.82
N PRO A 210 -15.63 3.63 34.60
CA PRO A 210 -16.31 2.71 33.69
C PRO A 210 -15.39 1.76 32.91
N PHE A 211 -14.06 1.87 32.98
CA PHE A 211 -13.12 1.03 32.23
C PHE A 211 -12.50 -0.07 33.12
N PRO A 212 -13.09 -1.28 33.17
CA PRO A 212 -12.52 -2.39 33.92
C PRO A 212 -11.17 -2.72 33.31
N GLN A 213 -10.18 -2.97 34.17
CA GLN A 213 -8.89 -3.51 33.78
C GLN A 213 -9.11 -4.90 33.18
N SER A 214 -9.38 -4.96 31.87
CA SER A 214 -9.35 -6.19 31.10
C SER A 214 -7.89 -6.52 30.82
N ASP A 215 -7.52 -7.80 30.85
CA ASP A 215 -6.19 -8.27 30.41
C ASP A 215 -5.89 -7.88 28.94
N LYS A 216 -6.91 -7.41 28.21
CA LYS A 216 -6.91 -7.01 26.80
C LYS A 216 -7.03 -5.50 26.59
N GLN A 217 -6.94 -4.67 27.62
CA GLN A 217 -7.20 -3.22 27.52
C GLN A 217 -6.43 -2.54 26.36
N PHE A 218 -5.15 -2.84 26.20
CA PHE A 218 -4.36 -2.25 25.12
C PHE A 218 -4.85 -2.67 23.72
N ILE A 219 -5.14 -3.96 23.52
CA ILE A 219 -5.57 -4.45 22.20
C ILE A 219 -6.97 -3.95 21.86
N GLU A 220 -7.85 -3.78 22.86
CA GLU A 220 -9.18 -3.19 22.70
C GLU A 220 -9.09 -1.71 22.28
N ILE A 221 -8.27 -0.91 22.98
CA ILE A 221 -8.03 0.49 22.61
C ILE A 221 -7.43 0.59 21.20
N PHE A 222 -6.45 -0.26 20.89
CA PHE A 222 -5.83 -0.28 19.57
C PHE A 222 -6.84 -0.65 18.48
N PHE A 223 -7.72 -1.62 18.76
CA PHE A 223 -8.81 -2.02 17.88
C PHE A 223 -9.77 -0.86 17.60
N GLU A 224 -10.23 -0.15 18.63
CA GLU A 224 -11.12 1.01 18.49
C GLU A 224 -10.49 2.12 17.66
N VAL A 225 -9.23 2.48 17.95
CA VAL A 225 -8.55 3.57 17.23
C VAL A 225 -8.34 3.22 15.76
N VAL A 226 -7.94 1.98 15.45
CA VAL A 226 -7.77 1.55 14.06
C VAL A 226 -9.10 1.39 13.35
N SER A 227 -10.15 0.91 14.02
CA SER A 227 -11.51 0.89 13.49
C SER A 227 -12.00 2.31 13.18
N ALA A 228 -11.77 3.27 14.07
CA ALA A 228 -12.08 4.68 13.85
C ALA A 228 -11.29 5.25 12.66
N PHE A 229 -9.99 5.02 12.59
CA PHE A 229 -9.12 5.51 11.51
C PHE A 229 -9.50 4.90 10.14
N GLY A 230 -9.76 3.59 10.12
CA GLY A 230 -10.26 2.89 8.94
C GLY A 230 -11.69 3.26 8.58
N THR A 231 -12.42 3.96 9.47
CA THR A 231 -13.88 4.12 9.43
C THR A 231 -14.58 2.79 9.23
N VAL A 232 -14.12 1.78 9.96
CA VAL A 232 -14.57 0.39 9.79
C VAL A 232 -15.92 0.19 10.45
N GLY A 233 -16.07 0.71 11.68
CA GLY A 233 -17.32 0.62 12.44
C GLY A 233 -17.45 -0.64 13.30
N LEU A 234 -16.41 -1.46 13.39
CA LEU A 234 -16.34 -2.57 14.34
C LEU A 234 -15.88 -2.08 15.71
N SER A 235 -16.33 -2.75 16.77
CA SER A 235 -15.96 -2.46 18.15
C SER A 235 -15.84 -3.76 18.95
N THR A 236 -14.92 -3.80 19.91
CA THR A 236 -14.85 -4.87 20.92
C THR A 236 -15.87 -4.68 22.04
N GLY A 237 -16.68 -3.62 21.99
CA GLY A 237 -17.72 -3.30 22.97
C GLY A 237 -17.35 -2.18 23.95
N ILE A 238 -16.17 -1.58 23.84
CA ILE A 238 -15.72 -0.53 24.78
C ILE A 238 -16.18 0.88 24.36
N THR A 239 -16.54 1.12 23.09
CA THR A 239 -16.92 2.46 22.59
C THR A 239 -17.99 3.18 23.43
N PRO A 240 -19.08 2.52 23.87
CA PRO A 240 -20.10 3.19 24.69
C PRO A 240 -19.58 3.65 26.05
N ARG A 241 -18.58 2.95 26.58
CA ARG A 241 -18.01 3.12 27.92
C ARG A 241 -16.88 4.14 27.98
N LEU A 242 -16.37 4.58 26.82
CA LEU A 242 -15.33 5.60 26.74
C LEU A 242 -15.79 6.92 27.37
N SER A 243 -14.84 7.62 27.96
CA SER A 243 -15.01 8.99 28.46
C SER A 243 -15.45 9.94 27.34
N VAL A 244 -16.00 11.09 27.70
CA VAL A 244 -16.39 12.13 26.73
C VAL A 244 -15.17 12.56 25.89
N LEU A 245 -14.01 12.73 26.53
CA LEU A 245 -12.77 13.06 25.85
C LEU A 245 -12.29 11.92 24.93
N GLY A 246 -12.37 10.66 25.36
CA GLY A 246 -12.03 9.51 24.54
C GLY A 246 -12.90 9.40 23.28
N LYS A 247 -14.19 9.66 23.41
CA LYS A 247 -15.12 9.73 22.27
C LYS A 247 -14.76 10.86 21.29
N LEU A 248 -14.39 12.04 21.79
CA LEU A 248 -13.93 13.14 20.94
C LEU A 248 -12.65 12.80 20.16
N ILE A 249 -11.69 12.10 20.79
CA ILE A 249 -10.49 11.60 20.11
C ILE A 249 -10.90 10.67 18.96
N LEU A 250 -11.78 9.70 19.20
CA LEU A 250 -12.24 8.79 18.14
C LEU A 250 -12.96 9.54 17.00
N VAL A 251 -13.79 10.53 17.30
CA VAL A 251 -14.46 11.37 16.28
C VAL A 251 -13.46 12.08 15.38
N LEU A 252 -12.42 12.69 15.96
CA LEU A 252 -11.35 13.33 15.19
C LEU A 252 -10.59 12.32 14.33
N VAL A 253 -10.27 11.15 14.88
CA VAL A 253 -9.60 10.07 14.15
C VAL A 253 -10.46 9.58 12.98
N MET A 254 -11.78 9.42 13.16
CA MET A 254 -12.71 9.07 12.08
C MET A 254 -12.72 10.11 10.96
N LEU A 255 -12.75 11.41 11.32
CA LEU A 255 -12.74 12.49 10.34
C LEU A 255 -11.45 12.47 9.51
N VAL A 256 -10.29 12.38 10.17
CA VAL A 256 -8.99 12.32 9.49
C VAL A 256 -8.87 11.05 8.65
N GLY A 257 -9.33 9.91 9.17
CA GLY A 257 -9.36 8.63 8.49
C GLY A 257 -10.18 8.63 7.20
N ARG A 258 -11.34 9.31 7.21
CA ARG A 258 -12.22 9.46 6.04
C ARG A 258 -11.67 10.43 4.99
N VAL A 259 -11.22 11.61 5.42
CA VAL A 259 -10.70 12.68 4.54
C VAL A 259 -9.34 12.30 3.93
N GLY A 260 -8.57 11.48 4.64
CA GLY A 260 -7.27 10.99 4.24
C GLY A 260 -6.14 11.80 4.92
N PRO A 261 -5.15 11.13 5.53
CA PRO A 261 -4.11 11.80 6.34
C PRO A 261 -3.33 12.84 5.53
N LEU A 262 -3.04 12.55 4.27
CA LEU A 262 -2.27 13.47 3.41
C LEU A 262 -3.08 14.72 3.03
N THR A 263 -4.40 14.58 2.83
CA THR A 263 -5.28 15.71 2.55
C THR A 263 -5.31 16.66 3.75
N VAL A 264 -5.49 16.11 4.95
CA VAL A 264 -5.47 16.87 6.21
C VAL A 264 -4.12 17.55 6.41
N ALA A 265 -3.01 16.83 6.22
CA ALA A 265 -1.68 17.39 6.35
C ALA A 265 -1.42 18.52 5.32
N SER A 266 -1.92 18.40 4.10
CA SER A 266 -1.80 19.46 3.09
C SER A 266 -2.69 20.67 3.35
N ALA A 267 -3.80 20.50 4.07
CA ALA A 267 -4.68 21.60 4.47
C ALA A 267 -4.09 22.40 5.65
N VAL A 268 -3.46 21.71 6.59
CA VAL A 268 -2.82 22.32 7.78
C VAL A 268 -1.45 22.89 7.44
N GLY A 269 -0.65 22.13 6.67
CA GLY A 269 0.64 22.56 6.18
C GLY A 269 0.44 23.55 5.05
N ARG A 270 0.52 24.86 5.34
CA ARG A 270 0.64 25.90 4.31
C ARG A 270 1.71 25.43 3.32
N LEU A 271 1.32 25.19 2.06
CA LEU A 271 2.23 24.86 0.95
C LEU A 271 3.23 26.00 0.79
N GLN A 272 4.32 25.99 1.56
CA GLN A 272 5.42 26.89 1.32
C GLN A 272 5.94 26.55 -0.07
N ALA A 273 5.85 27.55 -0.95
CA ALA A 273 6.25 27.46 -2.33
C ALA A 273 7.66 26.86 -2.43
N ARG A 274 7.83 25.95 -3.40
CA ARG A 274 9.11 25.35 -3.78
C ARG A 274 10.23 26.39 -3.70
N GLY A 275 11.16 26.23 -2.75
CA GLY A 275 12.35 27.05 -2.69
C GLY A 275 13.10 26.96 -4.02
N LYS A 276 13.46 28.10 -4.61
CA LYS A 276 14.28 28.19 -5.84
C LYS A 276 15.75 27.82 -5.61
N PHE A 277 16.08 27.26 -4.45
CA PHE A 277 17.43 26.89 -4.04
C PHE A 277 17.43 25.46 -3.50
N ARG A 278 18.53 24.74 -3.76
CA ARG A 278 18.74 23.35 -3.32
C ARG A 278 19.87 23.36 -2.31
N TYR A 279 19.68 22.66 -1.19
CA TYR A 279 20.73 22.46 -0.19
C TYR A 279 21.77 21.46 -0.70
N ALA A 280 22.99 21.55 -0.16
CA ALA A 280 24.06 20.58 -0.47
C ALA A 280 23.63 19.16 -0.06
N GLU A 281 24.00 18.18 -0.88
CA GLU A 281 23.69 16.77 -0.59
C GLU A 281 24.73 16.21 0.37
N GLU A 282 24.27 15.68 1.50
CA GLU A 282 25.10 14.90 2.41
C GLU A 282 24.51 13.50 2.57
N ASN A 283 25.39 12.51 2.59
CA ASN A 283 24.99 11.14 2.83
C ASN A 283 24.81 10.92 4.33
N VAL A 284 23.56 10.69 4.74
CA VAL A 284 23.26 10.20 6.09
C VAL A 284 23.26 8.68 6.04
N MET A 285 24.03 8.06 6.93
CA MET A 285 23.99 6.59 7.07
C MET A 285 22.62 6.16 7.59
N VAL A 286 21.95 5.32 6.81
CA VAL A 286 20.72 4.63 7.18
C VAL A 286 21.01 3.14 7.00
N GLY A 287 20.77 2.34 8.05
CA GLY A 287 21.08 0.92 8.09
C GLY A 287 20.24 0.05 7.15
#